data_AF-A0A7Y4ZHR1-F1
#
_entry.id   AF-A0A7Y4ZHR1-F1
#
_cell.length_a   1.000
_cell.length_b   1.000
_cell.length_c   1.000
_cell.angle_alpha   90.00
_cell.angle_beta   90.00
_cell.angle_gamma   90.00
#
_symmetry.space_group_name_H-M   'P 1'
#
loop_
_entity.id
_entity.type
_entity.pdbx_description
1 polymer ?
#
loop_
_entity_poly.entity_id
_entity_poly.type
_entity_poly.pdbx_seq_one_letter_code
_entity_poly.pdbx_strand_id
1 'polypeptide(L)'
;MGLELLLLPLSLVTLLAVIGGFVLMEVLRKSDERAWLSCWAAYARGRELALVEGVLRGGGHEIATVRVRGRLHTRASIVPEVPLLVELTVVRGRAGAIPSGDEAFDSAFGIRATPTTMADRVLSPEIRTRLQAFHLGQDLRFRYARGRFTLLWPGAEQSHARLDEARSILTAALATTGSRVRGSG
;
A
#
# COMPACT_ATOMS: atom_id res chain seq x y z
N MET A 1 12.34 32.44 58.56
CA MET A 1 13.01 32.65 57.25
C MET A 1 13.58 31.36 56.68
N GLY A 2 12.85 30.23 56.72
CA GLY A 2 13.36 28.92 56.23
C GLY A 2 12.53 28.27 55.12
N LEU A 3 11.31 28.76 54.87
CA LEU A 3 10.40 28.22 53.85
C LEU A 3 10.62 28.85 52.46
N GLU A 4 11.09 30.10 52.39
CA GLU A 4 11.34 30.78 51.11
C GLU A 4 12.56 30.22 50.36
N LEU A 5 13.54 29.66 51.09
CA LEU A 5 14.72 29.01 50.51
C LEU A 5 14.42 27.65 49.85
N LEU A 6 13.32 26.99 50.21
CA LEU A 6 12.87 25.73 49.59
C LEU A 6 11.92 25.94 48.40
N LEU A 7 11.27 27.10 48.32
CA LEU A 7 10.37 27.42 47.20
C LEU A 7 11.13 27.77 45.90
N LEU A 8 12.34 28.32 46.03
CA LEU A 8 13.23 28.64 44.91
C LEU A 8 13.68 27.41 44.09
N PRO A 9 14.20 26.33 44.69
CA PRO A 9 14.55 25.13 43.92
C PRO A 9 13.32 24.41 43.37
N LEU A 10 12.20 24.41 44.11
CA LEU A 10 10.96 23.77 43.64
C LEU A 10 10.40 24.48 42.40
N SER A 11 10.35 25.82 42.42
CA SER A 11 9.91 26.64 41.28
C SER A 11 10.84 26.53 40.07
N LEU A 12 12.16 26.44 40.31
CA LEU A 12 13.14 26.21 39.25
C LEU A 12 12.94 24.82 38.60
N VAL A 13 12.73 23.78 39.40
CA VAL A 13 12.48 22.42 38.91
C VAL A 13 11.16 22.36 38.13
N THR A 14 10.11 23.03 38.59
CA THR A 14 8.83 23.08 37.85
C THR A 14 8.99 23.81 36.53
N LEU A 15 9.70 24.94 36.51
CA LEU A 15 9.97 25.70 35.29
C LEU A 15 10.77 24.86 34.27
N LEU A 16 11.81 24.15 34.71
CA LEU A 16 12.59 23.28 33.85
C LEU A 16 11.78 22.10 33.32
N ALA A 17 10.89 21.51 34.13
CA ALA A 17 9.99 20.46 33.69
C ALA A 17 8.98 20.96 32.63
N VAL A 18 8.45 22.18 32.79
CA VAL A 18 7.55 22.79 31.80
C VAL A 18 8.28 23.10 30.49
N ILE A 19 9.48 23.67 30.56
CA ILE A 19 10.31 23.94 29.37
C ILE A 19 10.69 22.62 28.69
N GLY A 20 11.11 21.61 29.45
CA GLY A 20 11.43 20.27 28.94
C GLY A 20 10.22 19.60 28.30
N GLY A 21 9.04 19.71 28.92
CA GLY A 21 7.77 19.22 28.36
C GLY A 21 7.37 19.95 27.09
N PHE A 22 7.58 21.27 27.01
CA PHE A 22 7.31 22.06 25.81
C PHE A 22 8.29 21.73 24.68
N VAL A 23 9.58 21.59 24.98
CA VAL A 23 10.60 21.16 24.01
C VAL A 23 10.35 19.73 23.55
N LEU A 24 9.99 18.81 24.44
CA LEU A 24 9.64 17.44 24.09
C LEU A 24 8.36 17.41 23.24
N MET A 25 7.32 18.13 23.61
CA MET A 25 6.09 18.28 22.81
C MET A 25 6.39 18.90 21.45
N GLU A 26 7.33 19.83 21.35
CA GLU A 26 7.64 20.50 20.10
C GLU A 26 8.60 19.70 19.21
N VAL A 27 9.49 18.90 19.82
CA VAL A 27 10.28 17.87 19.12
C VAL A 27 9.36 16.75 18.66
N LEU A 28 8.41 16.31 19.49
CA LEU A 28 7.38 15.34 19.12
C LEU A 28 6.52 15.92 18.00
N ARG A 29 6.02 17.15 18.11
CA ARG A 29 5.23 17.84 17.08
C ARG A 29 6.01 18.04 15.79
N LYS A 30 7.31 18.36 15.81
CA LYS A 30 8.15 18.46 14.60
C LYS A 30 8.56 17.09 14.05
N SER A 31 8.72 16.09 14.91
CA SER A 31 8.95 14.70 14.51
C SER A 31 7.69 14.12 13.89
N ASP A 32 6.52 14.48 14.40
CA ASP A 32 5.20 14.18 13.84
C ASP A 32 4.91 15.07 12.65
N GLU A 33 5.39 16.30 12.55
CA GLU A 33 5.17 17.13 11.37
C GLU A 33 6.07 16.65 10.24
N ARG A 34 7.30 16.17 10.50
CA ARG A 34 8.13 15.51 9.50
C ARG A 34 7.68 14.07 9.23
N ALA A 35 7.23 13.31 10.22
CA ALA A 35 6.66 11.98 10.04
C ALA A 35 5.31 12.08 9.33
N TRP A 36 4.49 13.07 9.64
CA TRP A 36 3.24 13.42 8.97
C TRP A 36 3.50 14.05 7.63
N LEU A 37 4.50 14.91 7.40
CA LEU A 37 4.86 15.39 6.05
C LEU A 37 5.58 14.33 5.24
N SER A 38 6.20 13.33 5.86
CA SER A 38 6.78 12.17 5.16
C SER A 38 5.74 11.10 4.92
N CYS A 39 4.75 10.94 5.80
CA CYS A 39 3.53 10.15 5.64
C CYS A 39 2.59 10.85 4.68
N TRP A 40 2.51 12.18 4.65
CA TRP A 40 1.78 13.00 3.68
C TRP A 40 2.58 12.93 2.39
N ALA A 41 3.86 13.24 2.33
CA ALA A 41 4.67 13.03 1.12
C ALA A 41 4.68 11.56 0.67
N ALA A 42 4.51 10.56 1.53
CA ALA A 42 4.31 9.15 1.17
C ALA A 42 2.85 8.82 0.85
N TYR A 43 1.89 9.61 1.33
CA TYR A 43 0.46 9.62 1.03
C TYR A 43 0.13 10.54 -0.16
N ALA A 44 1.04 11.39 -0.64
CA ALA A 44 1.05 12.19 -1.87
C ALA A 44 1.92 11.51 -2.92
N ARG A 45 2.97 10.79 -2.50
CA ARG A 45 3.65 9.81 -3.35
C ARG A 45 2.85 8.51 -3.46
N GLY A 46 1.92 8.24 -2.52
CA GLY A 46 1.09 7.04 -2.42
C GLY A 46 -0.40 7.24 -2.73
N ARG A 47 -0.95 8.45 -2.55
CA ARG A 47 -1.96 9.00 -3.46
C ARG A 47 -1.19 9.49 -4.66
N GLU A 48 -1.04 8.60 -5.63
CA GLU A 48 -1.44 8.99 -6.97
C GLU A 48 -2.68 9.90 -6.83
N LEU A 49 -2.52 11.21 -7.02
CA LEU A 49 -3.63 12.06 -7.43
C LEU A 49 -4.01 11.60 -8.84
N ALA A 50 -4.55 10.40 -8.87
CA ALA A 50 -5.22 9.75 -9.96
C ALA A 50 -6.44 10.61 -10.23
N LEU A 51 -6.28 11.61 -11.11
CA LEU A 51 -7.42 12.20 -11.77
C LEU A 51 -8.10 11.04 -12.49
N VAL A 52 -9.30 10.68 -12.04
CA VAL A 52 -10.08 9.60 -12.64
C VAL A 52 -10.77 10.20 -13.86
N GLU A 53 -10.30 9.84 -15.05
CA GLU A 53 -10.83 10.36 -16.31
C GLU A 53 -12.04 9.55 -16.81
N GLY A 54 -12.27 8.35 -16.26
CA GLY A 54 -13.45 7.53 -16.53
C GLY A 54 -13.51 6.30 -15.61
N VAL A 55 -14.72 5.81 -15.32
CA VAL A 55 -14.94 4.62 -14.47
C VAL A 55 -15.97 3.69 -15.11
N LEU A 56 -15.58 2.43 -15.28
CA LEU A 56 -16.47 1.33 -15.62
C LEU A 56 -16.65 0.44 -14.38
N ARG A 57 -17.90 0.20 -13.97
CA ARG A 57 -18.25 -0.66 -12.84
C ARG A 57 -19.07 -1.86 -13.32
N GLY A 58 -18.76 -3.05 -12.81
CA GLY A 58 -19.52 -4.26 -13.10
C GLY A 58 -18.97 -5.47 -12.35
N GLY A 59 -19.85 -6.33 -11.83
CA GLY A 59 -19.48 -7.60 -11.18
C GLY A 59 -18.48 -7.45 -10.02
N GLY A 60 -18.62 -6.42 -9.18
CA GLY A 60 -17.69 -6.14 -8.07
C GLY A 60 -16.35 -5.52 -8.48
N HIS A 61 -16.11 -5.34 -9.78
CA HIS A 61 -14.90 -4.74 -10.32
C HIS A 61 -15.10 -3.26 -10.65
N GLU A 62 -14.06 -2.47 -10.43
CA GLU A 62 -13.94 -1.07 -10.84
C GLU A 62 -12.72 -0.94 -11.74
N ILE A 63 -12.93 -0.53 -13.00
CA ILE A 63 -11.87 -0.20 -13.95
C ILE A 63 -11.90 1.31 -14.18
N ALA A 64 -10.75 1.96 -14.05
CA ALA A 64 -10.63 3.39 -14.20
C ALA A 64 -9.35 3.78 -14.95
N THR A 65 -9.44 4.85 -15.75
CA THR A 65 -8.26 5.53 -16.28
C THR A 65 -7.83 6.58 -15.27
N VAL A 66 -6.56 6.54 -14.87
CA VAL A 66 -6.00 7.37 -13.80
C VAL A 66 -4.70 8.02 -14.24
N ARG A 67 -4.47 9.27 -13.83
CA ARG A 67 -3.19 9.95 -14.07
C ARG A 67 -2.25 9.82 -12.87
N VAL A 68 -1.12 9.14 -13.05
CA VAL A 68 -0.09 8.92 -12.03
C VAL A 68 1.17 9.68 -12.43
N ARG A 69 1.57 10.67 -11.61
CA ARG A 69 2.77 11.50 -11.87
C ARG A 69 2.76 12.11 -13.29
N GLY A 70 1.59 12.56 -13.75
CA GLY A 70 1.41 13.14 -15.08
C GLY A 70 1.25 12.13 -16.22
N ARG A 71 1.38 10.81 -15.99
CA ARG A 71 1.23 9.75 -17.00
C ARG A 71 -0.09 9.00 -16.84
N LEU A 72 -0.76 8.70 -17.95
CA LEU A 72 -1.98 7.89 -17.96
C LEU A 72 -1.66 6.45 -17.60
N HIS A 73 -2.52 5.87 -16.78
CA HIS A 73 -2.52 4.49 -16.35
C HIS A 73 -3.95 3.95 -16.34
N THR A 74 -4.07 2.65 -16.46
CA THR A 74 -5.33 1.94 -16.23
C THR A 74 -5.23 1.24 -14.89
N ARG A 75 -6.30 1.38 -14.11
CA ARG A 75 -6.46 0.79 -12.78
C ARG A 75 -7.66 -0.14 -12.80
N ALA A 76 -7.45 -1.42 -12.59
CA ALA A 76 -8.50 -2.37 -12.25
C ALA A 76 -8.47 -2.62 -10.74
N SER A 77 -9.63 -2.72 -10.10
CA SER A 77 -9.72 -3.04 -8.68
C SER A 77 -10.95 -3.87 -8.33
N ILE A 78 -10.82 -4.67 -7.27
CA ILE A 78 -11.91 -5.45 -6.67
C ILE A 78 -11.83 -5.31 -5.15
N VAL A 79 -12.98 -5.29 -4.51
CA VAL A 79 -13.12 -5.25 -3.05
C VAL A 79 -13.60 -6.61 -2.56
N PRO A 80 -12.84 -7.34 -1.72
CA PRO A 80 -13.32 -8.53 -1.05
C PRO A 80 -14.51 -8.23 -0.14
N GLU A 81 -15.42 -9.19 0.03
CA GLU A 81 -16.52 -9.11 1.00
C GLU A 81 -15.99 -8.96 2.44
N VAL A 82 -14.88 -9.64 2.75
CA VAL A 82 -14.20 -9.56 4.05
C VAL A 82 -12.83 -8.89 3.86
N PRO A 83 -12.64 -7.64 4.33
CA PRO A 83 -11.35 -6.98 4.23
C PRO A 83 -10.35 -7.57 5.22
N LEU A 84 -9.11 -7.77 4.78
CA LEU A 84 -7.98 -8.16 5.62
C LEU A 84 -7.16 -6.93 5.98
N LEU A 85 -6.70 -6.87 7.23
CA LEU A 85 -5.78 -5.85 7.74
C LEU A 85 -4.32 -6.18 7.39
N VAL A 86 -4.05 -6.27 6.08
CA VAL A 86 -2.73 -6.65 5.55
C VAL A 86 -2.40 -5.81 4.33
N GLU A 87 -1.12 -5.75 3.99
CA GLU A 87 -0.62 -5.07 2.81
C GLU A 87 0.22 -6.03 1.96
N LEU A 88 -0.02 -6.00 0.66
CA LEU A 88 0.81 -6.66 -0.34
C LEU A 88 1.03 -5.69 -1.48
N THR A 89 2.27 -5.56 -1.93
CA THR A 89 2.65 -4.78 -3.10
C THR A 89 3.65 -5.58 -3.92
N VAL A 90 3.31 -5.81 -5.18
CA VAL A 90 4.18 -6.39 -6.20
C VAL A 90 4.41 -5.32 -7.25
N VAL A 91 5.67 -4.98 -7.49
CA VAL A 91 6.07 -3.95 -8.44
C VAL A 91 7.08 -4.56 -9.39
N ARG A 92 6.94 -4.28 -10.68
CA ARG A 92 7.95 -4.68 -11.66
C ARG A 92 9.28 -3.95 -11.40
N GLY A 93 10.38 -4.69 -11.46
CA GLY A 93 11.73 -4.20 -11.19
C GLY A 93 12.35 -4.82 -9.94
N ARG A 94 13.68 -4.96 -9.94
CA ARG A 94 14.45 -5.78 -9.00
C ARG A 94 14.58 -5.21 -7.57
N ALA A 95 13.73 -4.29 -7.16
CA ALA A 95 13.89 -3.54 -5.91
C ALA A 95 12.81 -3.89 -4.87
N GLY A 96 13.01 -4.98 -4.11
CA GLY A 96 12.39 -5.10 -2.79
C GLY A 96 12.18 -6.50 -2.21
N ALA A 97 12.93 -6.75 -1.14
CA ALA A 97 12.55 -7.28 0.18
C ALA A 97 12.26 -8.78 0.40
N ILE A 98 11.52 -9.51 -0.45
CA ILE A 98 11.10 -10.88 -0.12
C ILE A 98 11.19 -11.82 -1.34
N PRO A 99 11.94 -12.94 -1.26
CA PRO A 99 11.93 -13.96 -2.31
C PRO A 99 10.61 -14.71 -2.30
N SER A 100 10.02 -14.94 -3.48
CA SER A 100 8.79 -15.70 -3.63
C SER A 100 9.04 -17.21 -3.75
N GLY A 101 10.30 -17.61 -3.99
CA GLY A 101 10.69 -18.99 -4.29
C GLY A 101 10.53 -19.38 -5.76
N ASP A 102 10.15 -18.43 -6.62
CA ASP A 102 10.14 -18.57 -8.08
C ASP A 102 11.17 -17.61 -8.67
N GLU A 103 12.32 -18.15 -9.11
CA GLU A 103 13.43 -17.35 -9.61
C GLU A 103 13.05 -16.53 -10.86
N ALA A 104 12.20 -17.07 -11.73
CA ALA A 104 11.74 -16.35 -12.91
C ALA A 104 10.87 -15.15 -12.52
N PHE A 105 10.01 -15.32 -11.51
CA PHE A 105 9.20 -14.23 -10.96
C PHE A 105 10.03 -13.17 -10.24
N ASP A 106 10.94 -13.61 -9.37
CA ASP A 106 11.78 -12.75 -8.54
C ASP A 106 12.80 -11.95 -9.38
N SER A 107 13.14 -12.43 -10.58
CA SER A 107 13.96 -11.69 -11.54
C SER A 107 13.24 -10.46 -12.13
N ALA A 108 11.91 -10.51 -12.22
CA ALA A 108 11.09 -9.49 -12.88
C ALA A 108 10.35 -8.58 -11.90
N PHE A 109 10.06 -9.04 -10.69
CA PHE A 109 9.20 -8.36 -9.72
C PHE A 109 9.84 -8.28 -8.33
N GLY A 110 9.66 -7.15 -7.66
CA GLY A 110 9.92 -6.97 -6.23
C GLY A 110 8.63 -7.10 -5.42
N ILE A 111 8.69 -7.77 -4.28
CA ILE A 111 7.54 -8.08 -3.43
C ILE A 111 7.73 -7.43 -2.04
N ARG A 112 6.70 -6.73 -1.58
CA ARG A 112 6.60 -6.26 -0.20
C ARG A 112 5.28 -6.72 0.39
N ALA A 113 5.32 -7.37 1.54
CA ALA A 113 4.13 -7.86 2.22
C ALA A 113 4.25 -7.67 3.73
N THR A 114 3.14 -7.26 4.35
CA THR A 114 2.99 -7.13 5.80
C THR A 114 1.66 -7.74 6.22
N PRO A 115 1.64 -8.87 6.94
CA PRO A 115 2.79 -9.71 7.29
C PRO A 115 3.39 -10.41 6.06
N THR A 116 4.65 -10.87 6.14
CA THR A 116 5.37 -11.51 5.02
C THR A 116 4.64 -12.72 4.45
N THR A 117 3.97 -13.51 5.31
CA THR A 117 3.17 -14.69 4.95
C THR A 117 1.98 -14.37 4.03
N MET A 118 1.58 -13.10 3.91
CA MET A 118 0.52 -12.69 3.00
C MET A 118 0.92 -12.85 1.53
N ALA A 119 2.21 -12.68 1.19
CA ALA A 119 2.71 -12.84 -0.17
C ALA A 119 2.41 -14.25 -0.69
N ASP A 120 2.76 -15.29 0.07
CA ASP A 120 2.56 -16.68 -0.34
C ASP A 120 1.09 -17.10 -0.36
N ARG A 121 0.25 -16.45 0.47
CA ARG A 121 -1.19 -16.69 0.50
C ARG A 121 -1.88 -16.17 -0.75
N VAL A 122 -1.51 -14.98 -1.20
CA VAL A 122 -2.16 -14.33 -2.36
C VAL A 122 -1.50 -14.70 -3.66
N LEU A 123 -0.16 -14.73 -3.72
CA LEU A 123 0.61 -14.97 -4.94
C LEU A 123 0.77 -16.47 -5.19
N SER A 124 -0.35 -17.13 -5.50
CA SER A 124 -0.34 -18.51 -5.97
C SER A 124 0.51 -18.64 -7.26
N PRO A 125 1.02 -19.85 -7.60
CA PRO A 125 1.75 -20.07 -8.85
C PRO A 125 0.97 -19.58 -10.08
N GLU A 126 -0.35 -19.79 -10.09
CA GLU A 126 -1.23 -19.31 -11.15
C GLU A 126 -1.22 -17.77 -11.27
N ILE A 127 -1.34 -17.05 -10.16
CA ILE A 127 -1.32 -15.58 -10.15
C ILE A 127 0.05 -15.05 -10.58
N ARG A 128 1.14 -15.71 -10.16
CA ARG A 128 2.51 -15.36 -10.59
C ARG A 128 2.66 -15.47 -12.11
N THR A 129 2.26 -16.61 -12.69
CA THR A 129 2.28 -16.84 -14.13
C THR A 129 1.45 -15.81 -14.88
N ARG A 130 0.24 -15.51 -14.41
CA ARG A 130 -0.63 -14.52 -15.05
C ARG A 130 -0.07 -13.10 -14.97
N LEU A 131 0.51 -12.71 -13.82
CA LEU A 131 1.18 -11.41 -13.68
C LEU A 131 2.42 -11.29 -14.59
N GLN A 132 3.16 -12.38 -14.79
CA GLN A 132 4.25 -12.44 -15.77
C GLN A 132 3.72 -12.35 -17.22
N ALA A 133 2.59 -13.00 -17.52
CA ALA A 133 2.02 -13.04 -18.87
C ALA A 133 1.26 -11.75 -19.26
N PHE A 134 0.70 -11.01 -18.29
CA PHE A 134 -0.05 -9.76 -18.49
C PHE A 134 0.79 -8.60 -19.10
N HIS A 135 2.06 -8.86 -19.35
CA HIS A 135 3.14 -7.90 -19.48
C HIS A 135 3.18 -7.15 -20.81
N LEU A 136 3.14 -5.81 -20.76
CA LEU A 136 3.42 -4.90 -21.90
C LEU A 136 4.19 -3.61 -21.52
N GLY A 137 4.75 -3.47 -20.31
CA GLY A 137 5.45 -2.22 -19.94
C GLY A 137 6.08 -2.20 -18.54
N GLN A 138 7.01 -1.28 -18.31
CA GLN A 138 7.92 -1.29 -17.14
C GLN A 138 7.26 -0.99 -15.78
N ASP A 139 6.01 -0.50 -15.75
CA ASP A 139 5.37 0.00 -14.52
C ASP A 139 4.11 -0.79 -14.12
N LEU A 140 4.12 -2.12 -14.24
CA LEU A 140 3.04 -2.96 -13.70
C LEU A 140 3.11 -3.00 -12.16
N ARG A 141 1.99 -2.70 -11.50
CA ARG A 141 1.86 -2.74 -10.05
C ARG A 141 0.60 -3.49 -9.63
N PHE A 142 0.78 -4.55 -8.85
CA PHE A 142 -0.31 -5.28 -8.19
C PHE A 142 -0.25 -5.01 -6.69
N ARG A 143 -1.37 -4.60 -6.08
CA ARG A 143 -1.42 -4.18 -4.68
C ARG A 143 -2.68 -4.65 -3.98
N TYR A 144 -2.54 -5.21 -2.79
CA TYR A 144 -3.60 -5.29 -1.79
C TYR A 144 -3.32 -4.29 -0.68
N ALA A 145 -4.20 -3.31 -0.49
CA ALA A 145 -4.10 -2.38 0.61
C ALA A 145 -5.50 -1.87 0.98
N ARG A 146 -5.76 -1.68 2.28
CA ARG A 146 -7.03 -1.14 2.79
C ARG A 146 -8.25 -1.93 2.28
N GLY A 147 -8.14 -3.26 2.29
CA GLY A 147 -9.23 -4.14 1.86
C GLY A 147 -9.57 -4.04 0.38
N ARG A 148 -8.60 -3.79 -0.51
CA ARG A 148 -8.83 -3.70 -1.95
C ARG A 148 -7.65 -4.26 -2.72
N PHE A 149 -7.92 -5.16 -3.67
CA PHE A 149 -6.96 -5.54 -4.70
C PHE A 149 -6.97 -4.52 -5.83
N THR A 150 -5.80 -4.12 -6.30
CA THR A 150 -5.60 -3.15 -7.37
C THR A 150 -4.53 -3.66 -8.30
N LEU A 151 -4.80 -3.66 -9.61
CA LEU A 151 -3.83 -3.85 -10.68
C LEU A 151 -3.73 -2.53 -11.45
N LEU A 152 -2.52 -2.01 -11.59
CA LEU A 152 -2.22 -0.73 -12.24
C LEU A 152 -1.16 -0.93 -13.31
N TRP A 153 -1.40 -0.41 -14.51
CA TRP A 153 -0.44 -0.46 -15.62
C TRP A 153 -0.50 0.80 -16.49
N PRO A 154 0.56 1.12 -17.26
CA PRO A 154 0.59 2.32 -18.12
C PRO A 154 -0.47 2.33 -19.22
N GLY A 155 -0.89 3.55 -19.59
CA GLY A 155 -1.77 3.82 -20.72
C GLY A 155 -3.26 3.82 -20.35
N ALA A 156 -4.08 4.30 -21.28
CA ALA A 156 -5.54 4.20 -21.23
C ALA A 156 -5.96 2.96 -22.03
N GLU A 157 -6.12 1.83 -21.35
CA GLU A 157 -6.41 0.54 -21.95
C GLU A 157 -7.83 0.52 -22.52
N GLN A 158 -7.96 0.03 -23.76
CA GLN A 158 -9.24 -0.13 -24.44
C GLN A 158 -9.49 -1.57 -24.88
N SER A 159 -8.49 -2.45 -24.79
CA SER A 159 -8.62 -3.86 -25.14
C SER A 159 -9.46 -4.60 -24.11
N HIS A 160 -10.68 -5.01 -24.51
CA HIS A 160 -11.57 -5.83 -23.68
C HIS A 160 -10.88 -7.09 -23.16
N ALA A 161 -10.11 -7.79 -24.01
CA ALA A 161 -9.37 -8.98 -23.60
C ALA A 161 -8.38 -8.70 -22.46
N ARG A 162 -7.70 -7.53 -22.47
CA ARG A 162 -6.80 -7.14 -21.38
C ARG A 162 -7.56 -6.72 -20.13
N LEU A 163 -8.69 -6.04 -20.27
CA LEU A 163 -9.55 -5.70 -19.13
C LEU A 163 -10.11 -6.96 -18.46
N ASP A 164 -10.48 -7.97 -19.25
CA ASP A 164 -10.97 -9.25 -18.75
C ASP A 164 -9.86 -10.07 -18.10
N GLU A 165 -8.65 -10.09 -18.65
CA GLU A 165 -7.51 -10.73 -17.99
C GLU A 165 -7.20 -10.04 -16.64
N ALA A 166 -7.22 -8.70 -16.59
CA ALA A 166 -7.05 -7.97 -15.34
C ALA A 166 -8.12 -8.34 -14.30
N ARG A 167 -9.38 -8.44 -14.70
CA ARG A 167 -10.48 -8.93 -13.84
C ARG A 167 -10.24 -10.37 -13.38
N SER A 168 -9.77 -11.23 -14.27
CA SER A 168 -9.49 -12.63 -14.00
C SER A 168 -8.38 -12.78 -12.94
N ILE A 169 -7.29 -12.02 -13.06
CA ILE A 169 -6.21 -11.98 -12.04
C ILE A 169 -6.75 -11.51 -10.68
N LEU A 170 -7.55 -10.44 -10.67
CA LEU A 170 -8.14 -9.89 -9.45
C LEU A 170 -9.13 -10.87 -8.79
N THR A 171 -9.93 -11.57 -9.59
CA THR A 171 -10.86 -12.60 -9.12
C THR A 171 -10.12 -13.81 -8.54
N ALA A 172 -9.04 -14.26 -9.19
CA ALA A 172 -8.20 -15.33 -8.67
C ALA A 172 -7.57 -14.93 -7.31
N ALA A 173 -7.04 -13.70 -7.20
CA ALA A 173 -6.48 -13.19 -5.95
C ALA A 173 -7.54 -13.06 -4.83
N LEU A 174 -8.78 -12.72 -5.19
CA LEU A 174 -9.89 -12.72 -4.25
C LEU A 174 -10.21 -14.14 -3.76
N ALA A 175 -10.28 -15.10 -4.67
CA ALA A 175 -10.60 -16.49 -4.37
C ALA A 175 -9.56 -17.15 -3.44
N THR A 176 -8.25 -16.89 -3.65
CA THR A 176 -7.18 -17.40 -2.78
C THR A 176 -7.28 -16.84 -1.36
N THR A 177 -7.76 -15.60 -1.24
CA THR A 177 -7.95 -14.92 0.03
C THR A 177 -9.17 -15.44 0.79
N GLY A 178 -10.29 -15.72 0.08
CA GLY A 178 -11.54 -16.19 0.68
C GLY A 178 -11.58 -17.70 0.99
N SER A 179 -10.92 -18.54 0.17
CA SER A 179 -10.98 -20.01 0.28
C SER A 179 -10.33 -20.55 1.56
N ARG A 180 -9.27 -19.90 2.08
CA ARG A 180 -8.55 -20.38 3.27
C ARG A 180 -9.10 -19.89 4.61
N VAL A 181 -9.97 -18.87 4.63
CA VAL A 181 -10.60 -18.38 5.87
C VAL A 181 -11.69 -19.35 6.37
N ARG A 182 -12.27 -20.18 5.48
CA ARG A 182 -13.28 -21.19 5.85
C ARG A 182 -12.69 -22.51 6.37
N GLY A 183 -11.36 -22.71 6.32
CA GLY A 183 -10.71 -23.98 6.64
C GLY A 183 -9.99 -24.03 7.99
N SER A 184 -10.15 -23.01 8.86
CA SER A 184 -9.47 -22.93 10.15
C SER A 184 -10.45 -22.80 11.34
N GLY A 185 -11.63 -23.43 11.22
CA GLY A 185 -12.61 -23.56 12.29
C GLY A 185 -12.60 -24.95 12.89
#